data_AF-A0A3P8JT14-F1
#
_entry.id   AF-A0A3P8JT14-F1
#
_cell.length_a   1.000
_cell.length_b   1.000
_cell.length_c   1.000
_cell.angle_alpha   90.00
_cell.angle_beta   90.00
_cell.angle_gamma   90.00
#
_symmetry.space_group_name_H-M   'P 1'
#
loop_
_entity.id
_entity.type
_entity.pdbx_description
1 polymer ?
#
loop_
_entity_poly.entity_id
_entity_poly.type
_entity_poly.pdbx_seq_one_letter_code
_entity_poly.pdbx_strand_id
1 'polypeptide(L)'
;MSNDDALFSQLDEVFATILSGVSPSGRQRTARSIGTMLRRSQSHRIGRQEAPDGSKFPARRRRVLRSQAGIGFVWQGEDRRLRNWRATRGRTDAC
;
A
#
# COMPACT_ATOMS: atom_id res chain seq x y z
N MET A 1 4.81 -7.13 -33.93
CA MET A 1 4.72 -5.80 -33.28
C MET A 1 3.36 -5.27 -33.66
N SER A 2 2.48 -5.10 -32.67
CA SER A 2 1.02 -5.23 -32.82
C SER A 2 0.42 -4.01 -33.51
N ASN A 3 -0.63 -4.24 -34.30
CA ASN A 3 -1.42 -3.24 -35.02
C ASN A 3 -1.94 -2.11 -34.09
N ASP A 4 -2.00 -2.38 -32.79
CA ASP A 4 -2.38 -1.45 -31.73
C ASP A 4 -1.45 -0.22 -31.64
N ASP A 5 -0.13 -0.39 -31.82
CA ASP A 5 0.84 0.71 -31.69
C ASP A 5 0.63 1.78 -32.79
N ALA A 6 0.27 1.34 -34.00
CA ALA A 6 -0.05 2.21 -35.12
C ALA A 6 -1.39 2.94 -34.91
N LEU A 7 -2.35 2.26 -34.28
CA LEU A 7 -3.67 2.82 -33.96
C LEU A 7 -3.56 3.90 -32.86
N PHE A 8 -2.74 3.67 -31.85
CA PHE A 8 -2.44 4.66 -30.80
C PHE A 8 -1.73 5.89 -31.36
N SER A 9 -0.79 5.70 -32.28
CA SER A 9 -0.05 6.81 -32.91
C SER A 9 -0.98 7.73 -33.74
N GLN A 10 -1.95 7.16 -34.47
CA GLN A 10 -2.96 7.95 -35.19
C GLN A 10 -3.88 8.74 -34.25
N LEU A 11 -4.25 8.14 -33.11
CA LEU A 11 -5.03 8.85 -32.09
C LEU A 11 -4.24 10.03 -31.50
N ASP A 12 -2.96 9.85 -31.24
CA ASP A 12 -2.09 10.93 -30.75
C ASP A 12 -1.98 12.09 -31.75
N GLU A 13 -1.90 11.82 -33.06
CA GLU A 13 -1.92 12.88 -34.09
C GLU A 13 -3.24 13.67 -34.12
N VAL A 14 -4.37 12.96 -34.02
CA VAL A 14 -5.70 13.61 -33.96
C VAL A 14 -5.82 14.45 -32.69
N PHE A 15 -5.40 13.92 -31.54
CA PHE A 15 -5.40 14.67 -30.29
C PHE A 15 -4.45 15.86 -30.32
N ALA A 16 -3.26 15.74 -30.91
CA ALA A 16 -2.32 16.84 -31.09
C ALA A 16 -2.93 17.96 -31.95
N THR A 17 -3.66 17.60 -33.00
CA THR A 17 -4.36 18.55 -33.89
C THR A 17 -5.49 19.27 -33.17
N ILE A 18 -6.26 18.56 -32.33
CA ILE A 18 -7.30 19.18 -31.50
C ILE A 18 -6.65 20.08 -30.43
N LEU A 19 -5.57 19.62 -29.79
CA LEU A 19 -4.85 20.39 -28.77
C LEU A 19 -4.19 21.65 -29.34
N SER A 20 -3.74 21.65 -30.60
CA SER A 20 -3.11 22.80 -31.24
C SER A 20 -4.10 23.95 -31.46
N GLY A 21 -5.38 23.63 -31.74
CA GLY A 21 -6.48 24.59 -31.83
C GLY A 21 -6.97 25.11 -30.48
N VAL A 22 -6.62 24.46 -29.37
CA VAL A 22 -6.98 24.91 -28.01
C VAL A 22 -5.94 25.91 -27.51
N SER A 23 -6.37 27.02 -26.92
CA SER A 23 -5.44 27.98 -26.33
C SER A 23 -4.58 27.34 -25.22
N PRO A 24 -3.35 27.84 -24.96
CA PRO A 24 -2.51 27.32 -23.88
C PRO A 24 -3.22 27.26 -22.51
N SER A 25 -4.10 28.23 -22.23
CA SER A 25 -4.90 28.27 -21.01
C SER A 25 -6.01 27.19 -20.97
N GLY A 26 -6.59 26.85 -22.13
CA GLY A 26 -7.51 25.74 -22.28
C GLY A 26 -6.84 24.40 -21.97
N ARG A 27 -5.64 24.16 -22.52
CA ARG A 27 -4.86 22.94 -22.25
C ARG A 27 -4.54 22.78 -20.75
N GLN A 28 -4.10 23.86 -20.09
CA GLN A 28 -3.84 23.82 -18.65
C GLN A 28 -5.09 23.52 -17.82
N ARG A 29 -6.25 24.10 -18.18
CA ARG A 29 -7.52 23.83 -17.49
C ARG A 29 -7.93 22.36 -17.64
N THR A 30 -7.83 21.81 -18.85
CA THR A 30 -8.14 20.41 -19.11
C THR A 30 -7.20 19.47 -18.35
N ALA A 31 -5.88 19.71 -18.40
CA ALA A 31 -4.89 18.90 -17.68
C ALA A 31 -5.15 18.92 -16.15
N ARG A 32 -5.46 20.08 -15.58
CA ARG A 32 -5.84 20.21 -14.16
C ARG A 32 -7.12 19.44 -13.83
N SER A 33 -8.13 19.50 -14.71
CA SER A 33 -9.39 18.77 -14.54
C SER A 33 -9.16 17.26 -14.55
N ILE A 34 -8.44 16.75 -15.55
CA ILE A 34 -8.06 15.32 -15.66
C ILE A 34 -7.32 14.86 -14.41
N GLY A 35 -6.28 15.59 -13.99
CA GLY A 35 -5.51 15.26 -12.79
C GLY A 35 -6.38 15.24 -11.52
N THR A 36 -7.33 16.17 -11.42
CA THR A 36 -8.28 16.22 -10.29
C THR A 36 -9.22 15.01 -10.29
N MET A 37 -9.80 14.66 -11.43
CA MET A 37 -10.68 13.50 -11.56
C MET A 37 -9.93 12.19 -11.30
N LEU A 38 -8.72 12.04 -11.83
CA LEU A 38 -7.87 10.89 -11.58
C LEU A 38 -7.58 10.75 -10.09
N ARG A 39 -7.15 11.82 -9.41
CA ARG A 39 -6.90 11.81 -7.96
C ARG A 39 -8.14 11.37 -7.18
N ARG A 40 -9.31 11.93 -7.50
CA ARG A 40 -10.58 11.55 -6.85
C ARG A 40 -10.91 10.06 -7.04
N SER A 41 -10.80 9.56 -8.26
CA SER A 41 -11.02 8.14 -8.59
C SER A 41 -10.07 7.23 -7.81
N GLN A 42 -8.77 7.56 -7.80
CA GLN A 42 -7.75 6.81 -7.05
C GLN A 42 -8.01 6.84 -5.54
N SER A 43 -8.33 8.00 -4.97
CA SER A 43 -8.68 8.12 -3.55
C SER A 43 -9.90 7.27 -3.18
N HIS A 44 -10.93 7.26 -4.02
CA HIS A 44 -12.10 6.42 -3.81
C HIS A 44 -11.75 4.93 -3.85
N ARG A 45 -10.96 4.51 -4.85
CA ARG A 45 -10.49 3.13 -5.00
C ARG A 45 -9.63 2.67 -3.82
N ILE A 46 -8.68 3.49 -3.38
CA ILE A 46 -7.85 3.23 -2.19
C ILE A 46 -8.72 3.12 -0.94
N GLY A 47 -9.72 4.00 -0.78
CA GLY A 47 -10.68 3.93 0.32
C GLY A 47 -11.46 2.62 0.36
N ARG A 48 -11.77 2.04 -0.82
CA ARG A 48 -12.38 0.72 -0.97
C ARG A 48 -11.41 -0.46 -0.86
N GLN A 49 -10.12 -0.18 -0.61
CA GLN A 49 -9.03 -1.14 -0.57
C GLN A 49 -8.92 -1.98 -1.85
N GLU A 50 -9.01 -1.33 -3.00
CA GLU A 50 -8.92 -1.94 -4.33
C GLU A 50 -7.64 -1.51 -5.06
N ALA A 51 -6.99 -2.48 -5.69
CA ALA A 51 -5.84 -2.30 -6.57
C ALA A 51 -6.27 -1.84 -7.97
N PRO A 52 -5.31 -1.36 -8.81
CA PRO A 52 -5.63 -0.89 -10.15
C PRO A 52 -6.25 -1.91 -11.10
N ASP A 53 -5.96 -3.18 -10.87
CA ASP A 53 -6.57 -4.32 -11.57
C ASP A 53 -7.97 -4.69 -11.03
N GLY A 54 -8.47 -3.96 -10.02
CA GLY A 54 -9.74 -4.21 -9.35
C GLY A 54 -9.69 -5.26 -8.24
N SER A 55 -8.53 -5.90 -8.01
CA SER A 55 -8.38 -6.87 -6.93
C SER A 55 -8.41 -6.20 -5.56
N LYS A 56 -8.84 -6.92 -4.52
CA LYS A 56 -8.80 -6.41 -3.15
C LYS A 56 -7.37 -6.45 -2.60
N PHE A 57 -7.02 -5.45 -1.79
CA PHE A 57 -5.75 -5.46 -1.08
C PHE A 57 -5.64 -6.70 -0.17
N PRO A 58 -4.42 -7.25 0.00
CA PRO A 58 -4.20 -8.36 0.90
C PRO A 58 -4.51 -7.94 2.33
N ALA A 59 -5.15 -8.83 3.09
CA ALA A 59 -5.43 -8.60 4.50
C ALA A 59 -4.12 -8.38 5.27
N ARG A 60 -4.13 -7.40 6.18
CA ARG A 60 -2.96 -7.13 7.03
C ARG A 60 -2.65 -8.36 7.89
N ARG A 61 -1.38 -8.77 7.94
CA ARG A 61 -0.93 -9.88 8.80
C ARG A 61 -1.36 -9.65 10.25
N ARG A 62 -2.07 -10.61 10.83
CA ARG A 62 -2.53 -10.55 12.22
C ARG A 62 -1.34 -10.48 13.18
N ARG A 63 -1.33 -9.47 14.05
CA ARG A 63 -0.40 -9.43 15.18
C ARG A 63 -0.85 -10.49 16.19
N VAL A 64 -0.04 -11.50 16.43
CA VAL A 64 -0.28 -12.48 17.48
C VAL A 64 0.13 -11.83 18.80
N LEU A 65 -0.84 -11.45 19.63
CA LEU A 65 -0.59 -11.09 21.02
C LEU A 65 -0.37 -12.38 21.79
N ARG A 66 0.80 -12.54 22.39
CA ARG A 66 1.09 -13.68 23.28
C ARG A 66 0.96 -13.20 24.72
N SER A 67 0.22 -13.94 25.53
CA SER A 67 0.31 -13.80 26.99
C SER A 67 1.74 -14.18 27.40
N GLN A 68 2.42 -13.27 28.08
CA GLN A 68 3.72 -13.57 28.65
C GLN A 68 3.49 -14.42 29.90
N ALA A 69 3.87 -15.70 29.86
CA ALA A 69 3.99 -16.49 31.08
C ALA A 69 5.08 -15.84 31.93
N GLY A 70 4.78 -15.56 33.21
CA GLY A 70 5.75 -15.05 34.17
C GLY A 70 6.23 -16.15 35.09
N ILE A 71 7.41 -15.97 35.70
CA ILE A 71 7.86 -16.81 36.81
C ILE A 71 7.73 -16.01 38.09
N GLY A 72 7.03 -16.59 39.06
CA GLY A 72 7.01 -16.17 40.45
C GLY A 72 7.75 -17.19 41.32
N PHE A 73 8.49 -16.73 42.33
CA PHE A 73 9.17 -17.59 43.30
C PHE A 73 9.22 -16.88 44.67
N VAL A 74 9.34 -17.67 45.74
CA VAL A 74 9.50 -17.16 47.11
C VAL A 74 10.98 -17.06 47.43
N TRP A 75 11.44 -15.90 47.92
CA TRP A 75 12.82 -15.71 48.38
C TRP A 75 12.79 -14.95 49.71
N GLN A 76 13.41 -15.52 50.75
CA GLN A 76 13.43 -14.94 52.10
C GLN A 76 12.03 -14.58 52.64
N GLY A 77 11.03 -15.42 52.36
CA GLY A 77 9.64 -15.19 52.78
C GLY A 77 8.88 -14.15 51.96
N GLU A 78 9.49 -13.57 50.92
CA GLU A 78 8.84 -12.61 50.03
C GLU A 78 8.50 -13.22 48.67
N ASP A 79 7.29 -12.94 48.18
CA ASP A 79 6.86 -13.27 46.83
C ASP A 79 7.54 -12.35 45.80
N ARG A 80 8.40 -12.93 44.95
CA ARG A 80 9.11 -12.21 43.88
C ARG A 80 8.60 -12.67 42.52
N ARG A 81 8.44 -11.72 41.59
CA ARG A 81 8.06 -11.98 40.19
C ARG A 81 9.10 -11.43 39.22
N LEU A 82 9.51 -12.23 38.24
CA LEU A 82 10.42 -11.77 37.20
C LEU A 82 9.69 -10.87 36.20
N ARG A 83 10.12 -9.62 36.09
CA ARG A 83 9.61 -8.67 35.08
C ARG A 83 10.28 -8.96 33.73
N ASN A 84 9.50 -8.97 32.65
CA ASN A 84 9.98 -9.21 31.29
C ASN A 84 10.69 -10.56 31.09
N TRP A 85 10.37 -11.59 31.88
CA TRP A 85 10.94 -12.93 31.69
C TRP A 85 10.66 -13.47 30.29
N ARG A 86 11.72 -13.93 29.60
CA ARG A 86 11.61 -14.61 28.31
C ARG A 86 12.31 -15.96 28.44
N ALA A 87 11.62 -17.04 28.09
CA ALA A 87 12.25 -18.31 27.79
C ALA A 87 12.99 -18.21 26.44
N THR A 88 14.14 -17.55 26.42
CA THR A 88 15.11 -17.76 25.35
C THR A 88 15.68 -19.16 25.54
N ARG A 89 15.30 -20.12 24.67
CA ARG A 89 16.11 -21.32 24.51
C ARG A 89 17.50 -20.84 24.13
N GLY A 90 18.51 -21.16 24.94
CA GLY A 90 19.90 -21.02 24.54
C GLY A 90 20.05 -21.68 23.18
N ARG A 91 20.65 -20.95 22.24
CA ARG A 91 20.98 -21.47 20.92
C ARG A 91 21.95 -22.62 21.14
N THR A 92 21.46 -23.86 21.13
CA THR A 92 22.32 -25.02 20.90
C THR A 92 22.63 -24.97 19.42
N ASP A 93 23.76 -24.36 19.07
CA ASP A 93 24.38 -24.56 17.77
C ASP A 93 24.73 -26.05 17.69
N ALA A 94 23.92 -26.80 16.94
CA ALA A 94 24.23 -28.16 16.53
C ALA A 94 24.67 -28.09 15.06
N CYS A 95 25.86 -28.66 14.82
CA CYS A 95 26.58 -28.76 13.57
C CYS A 95 25.76 -29.31 12.39
#